data_AF-A0A6A0D1F1-F1
#
_entry.id   AF-A0A6A0D1F1-F1
#
_cell.length_a   1.000
_cell.length_b   1.000
_cell.length_c   1.000
_cell.angle_alpha   90.00
_cell.angle_beta   90.00
_cell.angle_gamma   90.00
#
_symmetry.space_group_name_H-M   'P 1'
#
loop_
_entity.id
_entity.type
_entity.pdbx_description
1 polymer ?
#
loop_
_entity_poly.entity_id
_entity_poly.type
_entity_poly.pdbx_seq_one_letter_code
_entity_poly.pdbx_strand_id
1 'polypeptide(L)' 'MHNRGEEKDMTFEEALENLERVVDELEKGELSLDDTIHKFEEGMKLLKICREKIEEAEMKIEELSGEP' A
#
# COMPACT_ATOMS: atom_id res chain seq x y z
N MET A 1 -3.53 15.14 14.27
CA MET A 1 -3.40 15.73 12.93
C MET A 1 -3.06 14.59 11.99
N HIS A 2 -3.95 14.18 11.08
CA HIS A 2 -3.65 13.11 10.11
C HIS A 2 -3.09 13.77 8.84
N ASN A 3 -1.78 13.61 8.64
CA ASN A 3 -1.01 14.29 7.62
C ASN A 3 -1.21 13.56 6.27
N ARG A 4 -2.19 14.02 5.49
CA ARG A 4 -2.59 13.44 4.18
C ARG A 4 -1.51 13.55 3.08
N GLY A 5 -0.33 14.10 3.39
CA GLY A 5 0.80 14.23 2.48
C GLY A 5 1.75 13.03 2.48
N GLU A 6 1.86 12.29 3.59
CA GLU A 6 2.85 11.21 3.75
C GLU A 6 2.51 9.96 2.92
N GLU A 7 1.22 9.66 2.69
CA GLU A 7 0.79 8.54 1.83
C GLU A 7 1.18 8.74 0.35
N LYS A 8 1.33 9.99 -0.11
CA LYS A 8 1.58 10.29 -1.52
C LYS A 8 3.06 10.19 -1.92
N ASP A 9 3.95 10.35 -0.95
CA ASP A 9 5.40 10.33 -1.13
C ASP A 9 6.00 8.95 -0.84
N MET A 10 5.19 7.98 -0.40
CA MET A 10 5.63 6.62 -0.09
C MET A 10 6.08 5.87 -1.36
N THR A 11 7.23 5.22 -1.29
CA THR A 11 7.73 4.34 -2.36
C THR A 11 6.96 3.01 -2.41
N PHE A 12 7.13 2.26 -3.51
CA PHE A 12 6.52 0.93 -3.62
C PHE A 12 7.05 -0.01 -2.54
N GLU A 13 8.36 -0.01 -2.31
CA GLU A 13 9.03 -0.86 -1.32
C GLU A 13 8.55 -0.55 0.10
N GLU A 14 8.43 0.73 0.46
CA GLU A 14 7.90 1.13 1.78
C GLU A 14 6.43 0.75 1.95
N ALA A 15 5.60 0.92 0.91
CA ALA A 15 4.19 0.54 0.97
C ALA A 15 4.02 -0.97 1.11
N LEU A 16 4.85 -1.76 0.41
CA LEU A 16 4.86 -3.21 0.50
C LEU A 16 5.31 -3.69 1.89
N GLU A 17 6.41 -3.15 2.43
CA GLU A 17 6.88 -3.50 3.77
C GLU A 17 5.82 -3.21 4.84
N ASN A 18 5.17 -2.05 4.75
CA ASN A 18 4.09 -1.71 5.68
C ASN A 18 2.88 -2.64 5.52
N LEU A 19 2.55 -3.05 4.29
CA LEU A 19 1.45 -3.98 4.03
C LEU A 19 1.73 -5.36 4.63
N GLU A 20 2.95 -5.87 4.45
CA GLU A 20 3.40 -7.13 5.06
C GLU A 20 3.28 -7.09 6.58
N ARG A 21 3.68 -5.97 7.21
CA ARG A 21 3.52 -5.78 8.66
C ARG A 21 2.06 -5.79 9.11
N VAL A 22 1.17 -5.17 8.35
CA VAL A 22 -0.27 -5.18 8.62
C VAL A 22 -0.82 -6.61 8.53
N VAL A 23 -0.43 -7.37 7.50
CA VAL A 23 -0.82 -8.78 7.34
C VAL A 23 -0.32 -9.61 8.52
N ASP A 24 0.95 -9.48 8.90
CA ASP A 24 1.54 -10.16 10.05
C ASP A 24 0.77 -9.87 11.35
N GLU A 25 0.32 -8.62 11.57
CA GLU A 25 -0.46 -8.25 12.74
C GLU A 25 -1.88 -8.85 12.72
N LEU A 26 -2.52 -8.90 11.56
CA LEU A 26 -3.83 -9.53 11.38
C LEU A 26 -3.76 -11.05 11.58
N GLU A 27 -2.72 -11.71 11.07
CA GLU A 27 -2.55 -13.17 11.16
C GLU A 27 -2.26 -13.66 12.59
N LYS A 28 -1.64 -12.82 13.44
CA LYS A 28 -1.42 -13.15 14.86
C LYS A 28 -2.73 -13.34 15.63
N GLY A 29 -3.81 -12.69 15.21
CA GLY A 29 -5.13 -12.84 15.84
C GLY A 29 -5.23 -12.32 17.27
N GLU A 30 -4.29 -11.48 17.71
CA GLU A 30 -4.26 -10.89 19.07
C GLU A 30 -4.99 -9.54 19.15
N LEU A 31 -5.47 -9.02 18.00
CA LEU A 31 -6.13 -7.73 17.90
C LEU A 31 -7.58 -7.78 18.38
N SER A 32 -8.07 -6.67 18.93
CA SER A 32 -9.50 -6.49 19.16
C SER A 32 -10.25 -6.39 17.83
N LEU A 33 -11.58 -6.52 17.85
CA LEU A 33 -12.40 -6.36 16.64
C LEU A 33 -12.22 -4.98 16.01
N ASP A 34 -12.22 -3.92 16.83
CA ASP A 34 -12.06 -2.56 16.35
C ASP A 34 -10.66 -2.34 15.74
N ASP A 35 -9.61 -2.85 16.40
CA ASP A 35 -8.25 -2.79 15.86
C ASP A 35 -8.10 -3.59 14.58
N THR A 36 -8.76 -4.75 14.47
CA THR A 36 -8.78 -5.57 13.26
C THR A 36 -9.37 -4.79 12.08
N ILE A 37 -10.47 -4.07 12.31
CA ILE A 37 -11.10 -3.23 11.28
C ILE A 37 -10.14 -2.10 10.86
N HIS A 38 -9.49 -1.44 11.81
CA HIS A 38 -8.52 -0.38 11.51
C HIS A 38 -7.32 -0.89 10.72
N LYS A 39 -6.76 -2.04 11.10
CA LYS A 39 -5.66 -2.68 10.38
C LYS A 39 -6.05 -3.12 8.98
N PHE A 40 -7.27 -3.63 8.81
CA PHE A 40 -7.80 -3.95 7.49
C PHE A 40 -7.90 -2.69 6.60
N GLU A 41 -8.43 -1.58 7.11
CA GLU A 41 -8.49 -0.32 6.37
C GLU A 41 -7.10 0.21 6.00
N GLU A 42 -6.13 0.11 6.91
CA GLU A 42 -4.72 0.45 6.67
C GLU A 42 -4.14 -0.41 5.53
N GLY A 43 -4.31 -1.73 5.59
CA GLY A 43 -3.86 -2.65 4.55
C GLY A 43 -4.48 -2.37 3.18
N MET A 44 -5.77 -2.02 3.14
CA MET A 44 -6.45 -1.65 1.89
C MET A 44 -5.89 -0.38 1.26
N LYS A 45 -5.48 0.62 2.07
CA LYS A 45 -4.81 1.82 1.58
C LYS A 45 -3.43 1.52 1.03
N LEU A 46 -2.63 0.75 1.76
CA LEU A 46 -1.28 0.35 1.32
C LEU A 46 -1.33 -0.46 0.02
N LEU A 47 -2.27 -1.41 -0.09
CA LEU A 47 -2.49 -2.16 -1.32
C LEU A 47 -2.85 -1.26 -2.50
N LYS A 48 -3.66 -0.22 -2.26
CA LYS A 48 -4.00 0.76 -3.30
C LYS A 48 -2.75 1.51 -3.76
N ILE A 49 -1.91 1.97 -2.84
CA ILE A 49 -0.64 2.65 -3.17
C ILE A 49 0.27 1.73 -3.99
N CYS A 50 0.43 0.46 -3.58
CA CYS A 50 1.25 -0.50 -4.32
C CYS A 50 0.78 -0.66 -5.78
N ARG A 51 -0.54 -0.75 -6.00
CA ARG A 51 -1.12 -0.85 -7.35
C ARG A 51 -0.87 0.40 -8.16
N GLU A 52 -1.11 1.58 -7.59
CA GLU A 52 -0.87 2.86 -8.26
C GLU A 52 0.60 2.99 -8.69
N LYS A 53 1.56 2.56 -7.85
CA LYS A 53 2.99 2.57 -8.20
C LYS A 53 3.37 1.58 -9.31
N ILE A 54 2.74 0.40 -9.33
CA ILE A 54 2.95 -0.56 -10.42
C ILE A 54 2.39 0.00 -11.73
N GLU A 55 1.16 0.53 -11.71
CA GLU A 55 0.54 1.14 -12.89
C GLU A 55 1.37 2.32 -13.41
N GLU A 56 1.88 3.19 -12.53
CA GLU A 56 2.80 4.28 -12.89
C GLU A 56 4.07 3.77 -13.56
N ALA A 57 4.65 2.67 -13.07
CA ALA A 57 5.84 2.06 -13.65
C ALA A 57 5.57 1.41 -15.01
N GLU A 58 4.45 0.70 -15.14
CA GLU A 58 4.01 0.07 -16.39
C GLU A 58 3.78 1.11 -17.49
N MET A 59 3.02 2.17 -17.21
CA MET A 59 2.80 3.28 -18.15
C MET A 59 4.12 3.89 -18.62
N LYS A 60 5.08 4.07 -17.71
CA LYS A 60 6.39 4.64 -18.06
C LYS A 60 7.21 3.69 -18.94
N ILE A 61 7.08 2.38 -18.76
CA ILE A 61 7.72 1.38 -19.63
C ILE A 61 7.08 1.41 -21.02
N GLU A 62 5.75 1.47 -21.11
CA GLU A 62 5.02 1.59 -22.38
C GLU A 62 5.46 2.84 -23.16
N GLU A 63 5.49 4.01 -22.51
CA GLU A 63 5.95 5.26 -23.11
C GLU A 63 7.39 5.18 -23.66
N LEU A 64 8.28 4.49 -22.94
CA LEU A 64 9.69 4.34 -23.32
C LEU A 64 9.92 3.27 -24.39
N SER A 65 9.12 2.19 -24.38
CA SER A 65 9.23 1.09 -25.33
C SER A 65 8.65 1.44 -26.71
N GLY A 66 7.73 2.40 -26.77
CA GLY A 66 7.06 2.81 -28.01
C GLY A 66 6.14 1.72 -28.58
N GLU A 67 5.84 0.68 -27.80
CA GLU A 67 4.84 -0.33 -28.13
C GLU A 67 3.46 0.19 -27.68
N PRO A 68 2.47 0.28 -28.60
CA PRO A 68 1.11 0.73 -28.29
C PRO A 68 0.25 -0.34 -27.62
#